data_AF-A0A5N6P638-F1
#
_entry.id   AF-A0A5N6P638-F1
#
_cell.length_a   1.000
_cell.length_b   1.000
_cell.length_c   1.000
_cell.angle_alpha   90.00
_cell.angle_beta   90.00
_cell.angle_gamma   90.00
#
_symmetry.space_group_name_H-M   'P 1'
#
loop_
_entity.id
_entity.type
_entity.pdbx_description
1 polymer ?
#
loop_
_entity_poly.entity_id
_entity_poly.type
_entity_poly.pdbx_seq_one_letter_code
_entity_poly.pdbx_strand_id
1 'polypeptide(L)'
;MEKLVEVSDEVVPIDFVLGTKCRATVRLRSLSATASIAFKVQTSSPHKFLVNPPTGLIPPLTQTTIQIILKPQPQIPSSFPRSTDDRFLIHTARVGSGHPGTITSWTYDVKLKVVFVNPFLLRHAVNTGDCDAVRSMIKVQRMLLADLSTREAESLYRVANRLDNSGDMVSLLLRARLKVELMGCKTHLVFK
;
A
#
# COMPACT_ATOMS: atom_id res chain seq x y z
N MET A 1 9.35 14.62 -21.00
CA MET A 1 9.37 13.14 -20.97
C MET A 1 7.94 12.65 -20.97
N GLU A 2 7.64 11.63 -21.77
CA GLU A 2 6.28 11.11 -21.99
C GLU A 2 6.00 9.94 -21.04
N LYS A 3 4.80 9.91 -20.44
CA LYS A 3 4.36 8.81 -19.57
C LYS A 3 4.02 7.58 -20.42
N LEU A 4 4.81 6.51 -20.29
CA LEU A 4 4.64 5.28 -21.09
C LEU A 4 3.69 4.26 -20.45
N VAL A 5 3.61 4.27 -19.12
CA VAL A 5 2.79 3.34 -18.34
C VAL A 5 1.94 4.07 -17.31
N GLU A 6 0.77 3.52 -17.05
CA GLU A 6 -0.06 3.86 -15.90
C GLU A 6 0.13 2.79 -14.83
N VAL A 7 0.29 3.21 -13.57
CA VAL A 7 0.39 2.32 -12.42
C VAL A 7 -0.90 2.44 -11.62
N SER A 8 -1.43 1.32 -11.11
CA SER A 8 -2.68 1.34 -10.32
C SER A 8 -2.58 2.28 -9.12
N ASP A 9 -1.46 2.20 -8.40
CA ASP A 9 -1.18 3.01 -7.21
C ASP A 9 0.31 3.30 -7.12
N GLU A 10 0.66 4.55 -6.79
CA GLU A 10 2.05 4.93 -6.47
C GLU A 10 2.46 4.51 -5.04
N VAL A 11 1.54 3.88 -4.33
CA VAL A 11 1.72 3.36 -2.98
C VAL A 11 1.60 1.84 -3.02
N VAL A 12 2.54 1.16 -2.37
CA VAL A 12 2.57 -0.30 -2.25
C VAL A 12 2.10 -0.67 -0.85
N PRO A 13 0.83 -1.07 -0.67
CA PRO A 13 0.31 -1.53 0.61
C PRO A 13 0.80 -2.95 0.89
N ILE A 14 1.80 -3.09 1.76
CA ILE A 14 2.30 -4.38 2.21
C ILE A 14 1.44 -4.84 3.38
N ASP A 15 0.68 -5.92 3.17
CA ASP A 15 -0.11 -6.57 4.21
C ASP A 15 0.80 -7.26 5.23
N PHE A 16 1.28 -6.49 6.21
CA PHE A 16 2.39 -6.86 7.07
C PHE A 16 1.95 -7.74 8.23
N VAL A 17 2.59 -8.90 8.35
CA VAL A 17 2.44 -9.84 9.45
C VAL A 17 3.82 -10.25 9.95
N LEU A 18 4.01 -10.23 11.28
CA LEU A 18 5.27 -10.61 11.91
C LEU A 18 5.67 -12.05 11.54
N GLY A 19 6.97 -12.25 11.31
CA GLY A 19 7.54 -13.57 10.97
C GLY A 19 7.06 -14.16 9.64
N THR A 20 6.28 -13.42 8.85
CA THR A 20 5.61 -13.96 7.65
C THR A 20 6.04 -13.23 6.38
N LYS A 21 6.08 -13.97 5.27
CA LYS A 21 6.32 -13.41 3.94
C LYS A 21 5.08 -12.65 3.48
N CYS A 22 5.21 -11.34 3.30
CA CYS A 22 4.09 -10.46 2.93
C CYS A 22 4.19 -10.09 1.45
N ARG A 23 3.05 -9.90 0.77
CA ARG A 23 3.01 -9.63 -0.68
C ARG A 23 2.09 -8.46 -0.99
N ALA A 24 2.45 -7.68 -1.99
CA ALA A 24 1.62 -6.66 -2.60
C ALA A 24 1.69 -6.79 -4.13
N THR A 25 0.55 -6.58 -4.78
CA THR A 25 0.45 -6.62 -6.25
C THR A 25 0.40 -5.19 -6.79
N VAL A 26 1.29 -4.88 -7.73
CA VAL A 26 1.28 -3.63 -8.48
C VAL A 26 0.90 -3.92 -9.92
N ARG A 27 -0.07 -3.18 -10.46
CA ARG A 27 -0.48 -3.31 -11.87
C ARG A 27 0.15 -2.20 -12.69
N LEU A 28 0.76 -2.58 -13.82
CA LEU A 28 1.26 -1.66 -14.83
C LEU A 28 0.43 -1.82 -16.10
N ARG A 29 -0.08 -0.72 -16.65
CA ARG A 29 -0.82 -0.68 -17.91
C ARG A 29 -0.02 0.11 -18.95
N SER A 30 0.17 -0.46 -20.13
CA SER A 30 0.78 0.24 -21.26
C SER A 30 -0.19 1.30 -21.79
N LEU A 31 0.32 2.52 -21.99
CA LEU A 31 -0.40 3.61 -22.65
C LEU A 31 -0.09 3.68 -24.15
N SER A 32 0.87 2.87 -24.64
CA SER A 32 1.22 2.86 -26.05
C SER A 32 0.28 1.97 -26.85
N ALA A 33 -0.22 2.50 -27.96
CA ALA A 33 -1.04 1.76 -28.92
C ALA A 33 -0.22 0.93 -29.92
N THR A 34 1.05 1.28 -30.12
CA THR A 34 1.85 0.78 -31.24
C THR A 34 3.12 0.06 -30.82
N ALA A 35 3.62 0.28 -29.60
CA ALA A 35 4.87 -0.29 -29.14
C ALA A 35 4.72 -1.04 -27.81
N SER A 36 5.45 -2.14 -27.68
CA SER A 36 5.63 -2.81 -26.40
C SER A 36 6.51 -1.96 -25.49
N ILE A 37 6.18 -1.94 -24.20
CA ILE A 37 6.94 -1.21 -23.19
C ILE A 37 7.75 -2.20 -22.36
N ALA A 38 9.07 -2.05 -22.34
CA ALA A 38 9.92 -2.74 -21.39
C ALA A 38 9.84 -2.06 -20.03
N PHE A 39 9.85 -2.85 -18.96
CA PHE A 39 9.97 -2.34 -17.60
C PHE A 39 11.11 -3.04 -16.85
N LYS A 40 11.72 -2.30 -15.92
CA LYS A 40 12.68 -2.82 -14.94
C LYS A 40 12.40 -2.20 -13.59
N VAL A 41 12.29 -3.03 -12.58
CA VAL A 41 12.05 -2.62 -11.20
C VAL A 41 13.36 -2.66 -10.44
N GLN A 42 13.65 -1.57 -9.75
CA GLN A 42 14.73 -1.45 -8.78
C GLN A 42 14.15 -1.16 -7.39
N THR A 43 14.89 -1.55 -6.35
CA THR A 43 14.51 -1.28 -4.96
C THR A 43 15.71 -0.75 -4.20
N SER A 44 15.47 0.17 -3.27
CA SER A 44 16.49 0.63 -2.31
C SER A 44 16.85 -0.44 -1.27
N SER A 45 16.00 -1.45 -1.09
CA SER A 45 16.13 -2.45 -0.03
C SER A 45 16.10 -3.89 -0.57
N PRO A 46 17.04 -4.30 -1.46
CA PRO A 46 17.04 -5.62 -2.10
C PRO A 46 17.25 -6.78 -1.09
N HIS A 47 17.82 -6.47 0.08
CA HIS A 47 17.97 -7.44 1.16
C HIS A 47 16.63 -7.79 1.83
N LYS A 48 15.68 -6.83 1.88
CA LYS A 48 14.34 -7.00 2.48
C LYS A 48 13.27 -7.44 1.48
N PHE A 49 13.36 -6.96 0.24
CA PHE A 49 12.32 -7.16 -0.76
C PHE A 49 12.79 -8.03 -1.92
N LEU A 50 11.86 -8.84 -2.41
CA LEU A 50 11.96 -9.55 -3.69
C LEU A 50 10.89 -8.98 -4.63
N VAL A 51 11.24 -8.83 -5.91
CA VAL A 51 10.32 -8.39 -6.95
C VAL A 51 10.16 -9.50 -7.97
N ASN A 52 8.91 -9.81 -8.35
CA ASN A 52 8.61 -10.86 -9.32
C ASN A 52 7.46 -10.48 -10.27
N PRO A 53 7.67 -10.39 -11.59
CA PRO A 53 8.97 -10.39 -12.26
C PRO A 53 9.71 -9.04 -12.04
N PRO A 54 11.05 -9.02 -11.91
CA PRO A 54 11.82 -7.77 -11.75
C PRO A 54 11.96 -6.99 -13.06
N THR A 55 11.83 -7.64 -14.21
CA THR A 55 11.86 -7.06 -15.54
C THR A 55 10.83 -7.75 -16.42
N GLY A 56 10.38 -7.07 -17.48
CA GLY A 56 9.48 -7.70 -18.44
C GLY A 56 9.05 -6.75 -19.55
N LEU A 57 8.11 -7.24 -20.36
CA LEU A 57 7.51 -6.50 -21.47
C LEU A 57 6.01 -6.39 -21.24
N ILE A 58 5.44 -5.23 -21.57
CA ILE A 58 4.01 -4.96 -21.57
C ILE A 58 3.60 -4.73 -23.03
N PRO A 59 2.81 -5.63 -23.63
CA PRO A 59 2.28 -5.42 -24.97
C PRO A 59 1.43 -4.13 -25.09
N PRO A 60 1.24 -3.59 -26.30
CA PRO A 60 0.45 -2.36 -26.51
C PRO A 60 -0.95 -2.43 -25.90
N LEU A 61 -1.37 -1.39 -25.20
CA LEU A 61 -2.68 -1.25 -24.52
C LEU A 61 -3.04 -2.39 -23.54
N THR A 62 -2.08 -3.24 -23.16
CA THR A 62 -2.31 -4.32 -22.19
C THR A 62 -1.80 -3.94 -20.80
N GLN A 63 -1.94 -4.87 -19.86
CA GLN A 63 -1.48 -4.72 -18.49
C GLN A 63 -0.67 -5.93 -18.04
N THR A 64 0.23 -5.71 -17.10
CA THR A 64 0.97 -6.75 -16.39
C THR A 64 0.95 -6.51 -14.90
N THR A 65 1.30 -7.53 -14.12
CA THR A 65 1.33 -7.47 -12.66
C THR A 65 2.73 -7.77 -12.14
N ILE A 66 3.18 -6.98 -11.16
CA ILE A 66 4.42 -7.20 -10.43
C ILE A 66 4.06 -7.52 -8.99
N GLN A 67 4.67 -8.56 -8.46
CA GLN A 67 4.60 -8.93 -7.05
C GLN A 67 5.79 -8.31 -6.31
N ILE A 68 5.48 -7.44 -5.35
CA ILE A 68 6.44 -6.94 -4.37
C ILE A 68 6.29 -7.80 -3.13
N ILE A 69 7.39 -8.41 -2.71
CA ILE A 69 7.41 -9.44 -1.69
C ILE A 69 8.36 -8.99 -0.58
N LEU A 70 7.82 -8.74 0.61
CA LEU A 70 8.61 -8.49 1.82
C LEU A 70 8.97 -9.83 2.46
N LYS A 71 10.26 -10.05 2.72
CA LYS A 71 10.73 -11.20 3.49
C LYS A 71 10.23 -11.13 4.94
N PRO A 72 10.06 -12.26 5.64
CA PRO A 72 9.72 -12.28 7.06
C PRO A 72 10.54 -11.28 7.89
N GLN A 73 9.85 -10.43 8.66
CA GLN A 73 10.49 -9.47 9.57
C GLN A 73 10.25 -9.92 11.02
N PRO A 74 11.27 -9.87 11.90
CA PRO A 74 11.13 -10.31 13.29
C PRO A 74 10.37 -9.30 14.16
N GLN A 75 10.30 -8.04 13.73
CA GLN A 75 9.70 -6.93 14.47
C GLN A 75 8.93 -6.01 13.53
N ILE A 76 8.07 -5.17 14.11
CA ILE A 76 7.38 -4.11 13.38
C ILE A 76 8.44 -3.13 12.85
N PRO A 77 8.39 -2.73 11.57
CA PRO A 77 9.32 -1.73 11.03
C PRO A 77 9.24 -0.43 11.83
N SER A 78 10.39 0.13 12.22
CA SER A 78 10.44 1.40 12.96
C SER A 78 9.87 2.58 12.18
N SER A 79 9.87 2.50 10.85
CA SER A 79 9.26 3.48 9.94
C SER A 79 7.78 3.21 9.66
N PHE A 80 7.13 2.32 10.41
CA PHE A 80 5.69 2.12 10.32
C PHE A 80 4.95 3.45 10.62
N PRO A 81 3.86 3.78 9.89
CA PRO A 81 3.25 3.00 8.80
C PRO A 81 3.86 3.25 7.42
N ARG A 82 4.59 4.35 7.21
CA ARG A 82 5.13 4.72 5.90
C ARG A 82 6.64 4.60 5.90
N SER A 83 7.16 3.64 5.13
CA SER A 83 8.60 3.48 5.04
C SER A 83 9.26 4.71 4.41
N THR A 84 10.23 5.28 5.10
CA THR A 84 11.06 6.40 4.60
C THR A 84 12.12 5.92 3.62
N ASP A 85 12.61 4.71 3.86
CA ASP A 85 13.83 4.16 3.25
C ASP A 85 13.49 3.18 2.11
N ASP A 86 12.37 2.48 2.20
CA ASP A 86 11.97 1.47 1.21
C ASP A 86 11.19 2.11 0.06
N ARG A 87 11.78 2.04 -1.12
CA ARG A 87 11.23 2.62 -2.35
C ARG A 87 11.46 1.65 -3.50
N PHE A 88 10.54 1.70 -4.47
CA PHE A 88 10.72 1.02 -5.75
C PHE A 88 10.76 2.04 -6.86
N LEU A 89 11.61 1.80 -7.84
CA LEU A 89 11.71 2.59 -9.05
C LEU A 89 11.43 1.68 -10.24
N ILE A 90 10.44 2.05 -11.05
CA ILE A 90 10.08 1.32 -12.27
C ILE A 90 10.57 2.15 -13.44
N HIS A 91 11.65 1.70 -14.05
CA HIS A 91 12.12 2.24 -15.31
C HIS A 91 11.31 1.68 -16.44
N THR A 92 10.95 2.53 -17.39
CA THR A 92 10.22 2.12 -18.59
C THR A 92 10.84 2.66 -19.86
N ALA A 93 10.73 1.89 -20.93
CA ALA A 93 11.23 2.22 -22.25
C ALA A 93 10.36 1.62 -23.35
N ARG A 94 10.21 2.30 -24.47
CA ARG A 94 9.64 1.70 -25.68
C ARG A 94 10.63 0.71 -26.28
N VAL A 95 10.16 -0.46 -26.66
CA VAL A 95 10.95 -1.40 -27.46
C VAL A 95 10.87 -0.96 -28.92
N GLY A 96 12.01 -0.61 -29.52
CA GLY A 96 12.07 -0.23 -30.94
C GLY A 96 11.79 -1.42 -31.86
N SER A 97 11.19 -1.15 -33.02
CA SER A 97 10.85 -2.17 -34.03
C SER A 97 12.06 -2.79 -34.74
N GLY A 98 13.27 -2.26 -34.54
CA GLY A 98 14.46 -2.64 -35.30
C GLY A 98 15.06 -3.99 -34.90
N HIS A 99 15.12 -4.32 -33.61
CA HIS A 99 15.75 -5.56 -33.13
C HIS A 99 15.17 -5.98 -31.76
N PRO A 100 14.73 -7.23 -31.58
CA PRO A 100 14.29 -7.75 -30.29
C PRO A 100 15.50 -7.88 -29.35
N GLY A 101 15.83 -6.83 -28.60
CA GLY A 101 16.89 -6.90 -27.59
C GLY A 101 17.48 -5.57 -27.12
N THR A 102 17.39 -4.50 -27.91
CA THR A 102 18.09 -3.25 -27.59
C THR A 102 17.15 -2.23 -26.95
N ILE A 103 17.11 -2.21 -25.62
CA ILE A 103 16.57 -1.07 -24.85
C ILE A 103 17.59 0.06 -24.99
N THR A 104 17.34 1.01 -25.89
CA THR A 104 18.32 2.06 -26.23
C THR A 104 18.44 3.13 -25.15
N SER A 105 17.39 3.37 -24.35
CA SER A 105 17.41 4.26 -23.19
C SER A 105 16.16 4.08 -22.34
N TRP A 106 16.31 4.06 -21.01
CA TRP A 106 15.18 4.15 -20.08
C TRP A 106 14.70 5.60 -20.05
N THR A 107 13.43 5.83 -20.36
CA THR A 107 12.92 7.17 -20.71
C THR A 107 11.93 7.73 -19.69
N TYR A 108 11.36 6.88 -18.85
CA TYR A 108 10.37 7.29 -17.87
C TYR A 108 10.42 6.41 -16.63
N ASP A 109 10.48 7.06 -15.47
CA ASP A 109 10.63 6.43 -14.16
C ASP A 109 9.40 6.68 -13.31
N VAL A 110 8.86 5.61 -12.74
CA VAL A 110 7.78 5.68 -11.75
C VAL A 110 8.32 5.29 -10.38
N LYS A 111 8.11 6.15 -9.39
CA LYS A 111 8.54 5.91 -8.01
C LYS A 111 7.37 5.43 -7.16
N LEU A 112 7.52 4.26 -6.54
CA LEU A 112 6.55 3.71 -5.61
C LEU A 112 7.04 3.81 -4.17
N LYS A 113 6.12 4.17 -3.26
CA LYS A 113 6.38 4.27 -1.82
C LYS A 113 5.77 3.09 -1.09
N VAL A 114 6.47 2.56 -0.09
CA VAL A 114 5.98 1.44 0.71
C VAL A 114 5.19 1.92 1.92
N VAL A 115 4.05 1.29 2.15
CA VAL A 115 3.25 1.47 3.37
C VAL A 115 2.93 0.11 3.95
N PHE A 116 3.16 -0.04 5.24
CA PHE A 116 2.81 -1.25 5.98
C PHE A 116 1.39 -1.10 6.51
N VAL A 117 0.59 -2.09 6.19
CA VAL A 117 -0.83 -2.11 6.51
C VAL A 117 -1.18 -3.49 7.02
N ASN A 118 -2.05 -3.59 8.03
CA ASN A 118 -2.68 -4.83 8.51
C ASN A 118 -3.55 -4.44 9.71
N PRO A 119 -4.68 -5.13 10.01
CA PRO A 119 -5.45 -4.85 11.22
C PRO A 119 -4.64 -4.99 12.52
N PHE A 120 -3.64 -5.89 12.55
CA PHE A 120 -2.70 -6.02 13.68
C PHE A 120 -1.91 -4.73 13.91
N LEU A 121 -1.41 -4.11 12.84
CA LEU A 121 -0.67 -2.85 12.93
C LEU A 121 -1.57 -1.68 13.35
N LEU A 122 -2.83 -1.68 12.91
CA LEU A 122 -3.82 -0.69 13.34
C LEU A 122 -4.09 -0.81 14.85
N ARG A 123 -4.26 -2.04 15.36
CA ARG A 123 -4.39 -2.30 16.80
C ARG A 123 -3.17 -1.83 17.58
N HIS A 124 -1.98 -2.12 17.07
CA HIS A 124 -0.74 -1.67 17.69
C HIS A 124 -0.72 -0.14 17.81
N ALA A 125 -1.01 0.58 16.72
CA ALA A 125 -1.04 2.04 16.70
C ALA A 125 -2.11 2.64 17.64
N VAL A 126 -3.28 2.03 17.73
CA VAL A 126 -4.33 2.44 18.69
C VAL A 126 -3.87 2.17 20.12
N ASN A 127 -3.28 1.00 20.40
CA ASN A 127 -2.80 0.66 21.74
C ASN A 127 -1.67 1.58 22.22
N THR A 128 -0.84 2.10 21.31
CA THR A 128 0.24 3.05 21.63
C THR A 128 -0.22 4.51 21.60
N GLY A 129 -1.46 4.80 21.23
CA GLY A 129 -1.98 6.16 21.09
C GLY A 129 -1.42 6.95 19.90
N ASP A 130 -0.85 6.27 18.89
CA ASP A 130 -0.26 6.91 17.72
C ASP A 130 -1.33 7.32 16.70
N CYS A 131 -1.92 8.49 16.92
CA CYS A 131 -2.94 9.08 16.05
C CYS A 131 -2.46 9.32 14.62
N ASP A 132 -1.18 9.63 14.41
CA ASP A 132 -0.64 9.91 13.08
C ASP A 132 -0.45 8.64 12.27
N ALA A 133 -0.02 7.55 12.90
CA ALA A 133 0.00 6.24 12.28
C ALA A 133 -1.40 5.79 11.87
N VAL A 134 -2.37 5.88 12.79
CA VAL A 134 -3.77 5.53 12.53
C VAL A 134 -4.33 6.36 11.37
N ARG A 135 -4.14 7.69 11.40
CA ARG A 135 -4.57 8.60 10.32
C ARG A 135 -3.95 8.23 8.98
N SER A 136 -2.65 7.91 8.97
CA SER A 136 -1.94 7.52 7.75
C SER A 136 -2.45 6.20 7.18
N MET A 137 -2.71 5.20 8.02
CA MET A 137 -3.27 3.91 7.59
C MET A 137 -4.68 4.06 7.03
N ILE A 138 -5.55 4.82 7.70
CA ILE A 138 -6.93 5.10 7.24
C ILE A 138 -6.92 5.77 5.86
N LYS A 139 -5.96 6.67 5.62
CA LYS A 139 -5.82 7.37 4.33
C LYS A 139 -5.41 6.42 3.20
N VAL A 140 -4.48 5.49 3.47
CA VAL A 140 -3.93 4.59 2.46
C VAL A 140 -4.90 3.46 2.14
N GLN A 141 -5.66 2.98 3.12
CA GLN A 141 -6.46 1.78 2.93
C GLN A 141 -7.85 1.92 3.54
N ARG A 142 -8.66 2.76 2.91
CA ARG A 142 -10.11 2.85 3.19
C ARG A 142 -10.81 1.48 3.13
N MET A 143 -10.30 0.54 2.32
CA MET A 143 -10.87 -0.80 2.21
C MET A 143 -10.42 -1.78 3.30
N LEU A 144 -9.25 -1.62 3.93
CA LEU A 144 -8.81 -2.55 4.98
C LEU A 144 -9.59 -2.36 6.28
N LEU A 145 -10.21 -1.20 6.45
CA LEU A 145 -11.19 -0.94 7.51
C LEU A 145 -12.55 -1.59 7.25
N ALA A 146 -12.85 -1.95 6.00
CA ALA A 146 -14.08 -2.65 5.65
C ALA A 146 -14.02 -4.14 6.04
N ASP A 147 -12.82 -4.71 6.15
CA ASP A 147 -12.57 -6.10 6.54
C ASP A 147 -12.47 -6.32 8.05
N LEU A 148 -12.50 -5.25 8.87
CA LEU A 148 -12.55 -5.43 10.33
C LEU A 148 -13.91 -6.01 10.74
N SER A 149 -13.88 -7.09 11.50
CA SER A 149 -15.08 -7.62 12.14
C SER A 149 -15.61 -6.66 13.20
N THR A 150 -16.91 -6.71 13.49
CA THR A 150 -17.56 -5.89 14.53
C THR A 150 -16.84 -6.02 15.87
N ARG A 151 -16.44 -7.23 16.24
CA ARG A 151 -15.71 -7.51 17.50
C ARG A 151 -14.35 -6.81 17.56
N GLU A 152 -13.63 -6.79 16.46
CA GLU A 152 -12.33 -6.13 16.37
C GLU A 152 -12.49 -4.61 16.43
N ALA A 153 -13.51 -4.08 15.75
CA ALA A 153 -13.85 -2.67 15.80
C ALA A 153 -14.22 -2.25 17.24
N GLU A 154 -15.12 -2.95 17.92
CA GLU A 154 -15.45 -2.68 19.33
C GLU A 154 -14.22 -2.73 20.25
N SER A 155 -13.33 -3.70 20.03
CA SER A 155 -12.10 -3.80 20.82
C SER A 155 -11.21 -2.56 20.64
N LEU A 156 -11.07 -2.05 19.42
CA LEU A 156 -10.33 -0.82 19.14
C LEU A 156 -10.95 0.38 19.84
N TYR A 157 -12.28 0.53 19.80
CA TYR A 157 -12.96 1.63 20.47
C TYR A 157 -12.82 1.58 21.99
N ARG A 158 -12.92 0.38 22.60
CA ARG A 158 -12.70 0.21 24.04
C ARG A 158 -11.31 0.64 24.47
N VAL A 159 -10.28 0.34 23.67
CA VAL A 159 -8.92 0.79 23.95
C VAL A 159 -8.80 2.30 23.73
N ALA A 160 -9.32 2.82 22.61
CA ALA A 160 -9.24 4.23 22.28
C ALA A 160 -9.83 5.13 23.38
N ASN A 161 -10.95 4.72 24.00
CA ASN A 161 -11.58 5.44 25.11
C ASN A 161 -10.74 5.48 26.40
N ARG A 162 -9.73 4.61 26.55
CA ARG A 162 -8.86 4.55 27.73
C ARG A 162 -7.56 5.32 27.57
N LEU A 163 -7.31 5.88 26.39
CA LEU A 163 -6.10 6.65 26.10
C LEU A 163 -6.24 8.08 26.62
N ASP A 164 -5.11 8.69 26.98
CA ASP A 164 -5.04 10.10 27.35
C ASP A 164 -5.48 11.03 26.21
N ASN A 165 -5.27 10.63 24.95
CA ASN A 165 -5.70 11.31 23.74
C ASN A 165 -6.97 10.69 23.10
N SER A 166 -7.85 10.12 23.94
CA SER A 166 -9.05 9.39 23.50
C SER A 166 -9.93 10.14 22.50
N GLY A 167 -10.14 11.46 22.67
CA GLY A 167 -10.98 12.26 21.78
C GLY A 167 -10.53 12.23 20.31
N ASP A 168 -9.23 12.42 20.08
CA ASP A 168 -8.66 12.42 18.72
C ASP A 168 -8.67 11.03 18.11
N MET A 169 -8.30 10.02 18.90
CA MET A 169 -8.24 8.63 18.43
C MET A 169 -9.63 8.11 18.04
N VAL A 170 -10.64 8.32 18.89
CA VAL A 170 -12.02 7.92 18.63
C VAL A 170 -12.58 8.66 17.42
N SER A 171 -12.32 9.96 17.30
CA SER A 171 -12.72 10.76 16.13
C SER A 171 -12.12 10.21 14.82
N LEU A 172 -10.85 9.79 14.84
CA LEU A 172 -10.21 9.16 13.69
C LEU A 172 -10.87 7.84 13.32
N LEU A 173 -11.14 6.97 14.30
CA LEU A 173 -11.78 5.67 14.08
C LEU A 173 -13.23 5.80 13.56
N LEU A 174 -13.99 6.78 14.06
CA LEU A 174 -15.34 7.10 13.58
C LEU A 174 -15.33 7.60 12.14
N ARG A 175 -14.41 8.54 11.83
CA ARG A 175 -14.25 9.08 10.47
C ARG A 175 -13.81 8.01 9.47
N ALA A 176 -13.13 6.98 9.95
CA ALA A 176 -12.75 5.79 9.18
C ALA A 176 -13.94 4.89 8.80
N ARG A 177 -15.16 5.16 9.31
CA ARG A 177 -16.36 4.31 9.17
C ARG A 177 -16.10 2.85 9.57
N LEU A 178 -15.31 2.62 10.62
CA LEU A 178 -15.35 1.33 11.30
C LEU A 178 -16.81 1.08 11.69
N LYS A 179 -17.42 0.02 11.15
CA LYS A 179 -18.78 -0.40 11.49
C LYS A 179 -18.79 -0.84 12.96
N VAL A 180 -18.87 0.12 13.86
CA VAL A 180 -19.27 -0.15 15.23
C VAL A 180 -20.74 0.16 15.29
N GLU A 181 -21.55 -0.90 15.23
CA GLU A 181 -22.89 -0.81 15.80
C GLU A 181 -22.68 -0.56 17.29
N LEU A 182 -22.71 0.72 17.67
CA LEU A 182 -22.75 1.14 19.06
C LEU A 182 -24.06 0.63 19.66
N MET A 183 -24.04 -0.60 20.15
CA MET A 183 -25.11 -1.13 20.99
C MET A 183 -25.12 -0.31 22.28
N GLY A 184 -25.98 0.71 22.31
CA GLY A 184 -26.37 1.42 23.53
C GLY A 184 -25.76 2.81 23.73
N CYS A 185 -25.91 3.71 22.76
CA CYS A 185 -26.24 5.10 23.08
C CYS A 185 -26.81 5.80 21.83
N LYS A 186 -28.04 6.32 21.96
CA LYS A 186 -28.76 7.02 20.90
C LYS A 186 -27.96 8.25 20.46
N THR A 187 -27.34 8.17 19.29
CA THR A 187 -27.10 9.36 18.44
C THR A 187 -27.62 9.03 17.05
N HIS A 188 -28.78 9.58 16.74
CA HIS A 188 -29.36 9.58 15.41
C HIS A 188 -28.35 10.16 14.41
N LEU A 189 -27.84 9.32 13.52
CA LEU A 189 -27.30 9.76 12.23
C LEU A 189 -28.34 9.41 11.17
N VAL A 190 -29.23 10.37 10.96
CA VAL A 190 -30.16 10.40 9.83
C VAL A 190 -29.33 10.67 8.58
N PHE A 191 -29.37 9.73 7.64
CA PHE A 191 -28.89 9.94 6.28
C PHE A 191 -29.87 10.85 5.54
N LYS A 192 -29.37 11.94 4.97
CA LYS A 192 -29.93 12.56 3.77
C LYS A 192 -28.87 12.52 2.69
#